data_AF-A0A2V1BH51-F1
#
_entry.id   AF-A0A2V1BH51-F1
#
_cell.length_a   1.000
_cell.length_b   1.000
_cell.length_c   1.000
_cell.angle_alpha   90.00
_cell.angle_beta   90.00
_cell.angle_gamma   90.00
#
_symmetry.space_group_name_H-M   'P 1'
#
loop_
_entity.id
_entity.type
_entity.pdbx_description
1 polymer ?
#
loop_
_entity_poly.entity_id
_entity_poly.type
_entity_poly.pdbx_seq_one_letter_code
_entity_poly.pdbx_strand_id
1 'polypeptide(L)'
;MAICSFSGNADMYGLGIRIGFYLQWFGKILATWVARKEVTGMRLSESLFIAATFLALIIQTDRDNLRPVEIYIILLLTFGGYLYFVPLYIWRLLIGCDPDLDPSRHPRVRAGKMFSRLNFLLLCSVCVFQLWFWIGRVSTIGRDGCTEFGFLFARVRLNQRGFVVVNVVLYFLLLLCCVVVLGISLGKRWGFLEEKPKRRIGRVRKTALQELQTFINLTVVSIVVAATELTIAWNHITDVNEISSAGQTIPLIIGVGQIVRVLYIMLVTGDDYDDYFSGTNSVDSWPSGSYASGPVSVDRLPPMAPAPGSP
;
A
#
# COMPACT_ATOMS: atom_id res chain seq x y z
N MET A 1 -12.43 -29.97 -22.35
CA MET A 1 -11.16 -29.62 -21.70
C MET A 1 -11.37 -29.76 -20.21
N ALA A 2 -10.57 -30.60 -19.55
CA ALA A 2 -10.70 -30.83 -18.11
C ALA A 2 -10.12 -29.65 -17.32
N ILE A 3 -10.76 -29.29 -16.21
CA ILE A 3 -10.20 -28.35 -15.24
C ILE A 3 -9.14 -29.11 -14.46
N CYS A 4 -7.95 -28.54 -14.28
CA CYS A 4 -6.87 -29.22 -13.57
C CYS A 4 -7.02 -29.01 -12.07
N SER A 5 -7.51 -30.03 -11.36
CA SER A 5 -7.46 -30.10 -9.90
C SER A 5 -6.05 -30.45 -9.46
N PHE A 6 -5.47 -29.68 -8.54
CA PHE A 6 -4.17 -29.97 -7.96
C PHE A 6 -4.10 -29.45 -6.51
N SER A 7 -3.19 -30.03 -5.75
CA SER A 7 -2.87 -29.60 -4.38
C SER A 7 -2.01 -28.33 -4.44
N GLY A 8 -2.53 -27.25 -3.86
CA GLY A 8 -1.88 -25.95 -3.89
C GLY A 8 -0.86 -25.75 -2.78
N ASN A 9 0.09 -24.83 -2.98
CA ASN A 9 1.07 -24.51 -1.95
C ASN A 9 0.48 -23.64 -0.82
N ALA A 10 0.04 -24.30 0.25
CA ALA A 10 -0.55 -23.66 1.42
C ALA A 10 0.40 -22.71 2.17
N ASP A 11 1.72 -22.88 2.06
CA ASP A 11 2.70 -21.99 2.71
C ASP A 11 2.86 -20.64 2.00
N MET A 12 2.37 -20.51 0.77
CA MET A 12 2.46 -19.26 -0.01
C MET A 12 1.17 -18.45 0.01
N TYR A 13 0.02 -19.11 -0.08
CA TYR A 13 -1.29 -18.45 -0.16
C TYR A 13 -2.39 -19.24 0.57
N GLY A 14 -2.02 -20.05 1.57
CA GLY A 14 -2.97 -20.73 2.43
C GLY A 14 -3.90 -19.79 3.18
N LEU A 15 -4.91 -20.36 3.83
CA LEU A 15 -6.01 -19.61 4.44
C LEU A 15 -5.52 -18.53 5.41
N GLY A 16 -4.55 -18.85 6.27
CA GLY A 16 -4.03 -17.90 7.26
C GLY A 16 -3.34 -16.69 6.63
N ILE A 17 -2.63 -16.90 5.51
CA ILE A 17 -1.96 -15.83 4.76
C ILE A 17 -3.00 -14.92 4.11
N ARG A 18 -3.99 -15.51 3.41
CA ARG A 18 -5.07 -14.77 2.75
C ARG A 18 -5.85 -13.91 3.75
N ILE A 19 -6.36 -14.52 4.82
CA ILE A 19 -7.10 -13.81 5.86
C ILE A 19 -6.21 -12.74 6.50
N GLY A 20 -4.92 -13.02 6.75
CA GLY A 20 -3.96 -12.04 7.25
C GLY A 20 -3.89 -10.78 6.37
N PHE A 21 -3.70 -10.94 5.06
CA PHE A 21 -3.73 -9.81 4.11
C PHE A 21 -5.08 -9.08 4.12
N TYR A 22 -6.19 -9.81 4.15
CA TYR A 22 -7.52 -9.20 4.15
C TYR A 22 -7.75 -8.34 5.40
N LEU A 23 -7.43 -8.89 6.58
CA LEU A 23 -7.54 -8.16 7.85
C LEU A 23 -6.63 -6.93 7.86
N GLN A 24 -5.42 -7.01 7.30
CA GLN A 24 -4.54 -5.85 7.18
C GLN A 24 -5.12 -4.76 6.26
N TRP A 25 -5.69 -5.13 5.12
CA TRP A 25 -6.27 -4.18 4.19
C TRP A 25 -7.49 -3.47 4.77
N PHE A 26 -8.47 -4.22 5.28
CA PHE A 26 -9.66 -3.65 5.91
C PHE A 26 -9.33 -2.92 7.20
N GLY A 27 -8.42 -3.47 8.01
CA GLY A 27 -7.96 -2.86 9.25
C GLY A 27 -7.26 -1.52 9.02
N LYS A 28 -6.44 -1.42 7.97
CA LYS A 28 -5.80 -0.15 7.60
C LYS A 28 -6.84 0.89 7.20
N ILE A 29 -7.88 0.49 6.45
CA ILE A 29 -8.99 1.40 6.10
C ILE A 29 -9.67 1.88 7.39
N LEU A 30 -10.07 0.97 8.29
CA LEU A 30 -10.71 1.32 9.55
C LEU A 30 -9.83 2.23 10.44
N ALA A 31 -8.54 1.91 10.57
CA ALA A 31 -7.57 2.66 11.36
C ALA A 31 -7.38 4.10 10.86
N THR A 32 -7.59 4.37 9.57
CA THR A 32 -7.49 5.76 9.06
C THR A 32 -8.60 6.67 9.57
N TRP A 33 -9.72 6.10 10.03
CA TRP A 33 -10.84 6.83 10.63
C TRP A 33 -10.71 6.89 12.14
N VAL A 34 -10.47 5.74 12.77
CA VAL A 34 -10.50 5.59 14.23
C VAL A 34 -9.13 5.85 14.86
N ALA A 35 -8.08 5.16 14.41
CA ALA A 35 -6.78 5.09 15.10
C ALA A 35 -5.62 5.57 14.22
N ARG A 36 -5.61 6.87 13.87
CA ARG A 36 -4.65 7.44 12.90
C ARG A 36 -3.17 7.21 13.25
N LYS A 37 -2.83 7.14 14.55
CA LYS A 37 -1.45 6.91 15.02
C LYS A 37 -0.96 5.51 14.66
N GLU A 38 -1.86 4.51 14.65
CA GLU A 38 -1.53 3.11 14.39
C GLU A 38 -1.33 2.80 12.90
N VAL A 39 -1.91 3.60 12.02
CA VAL A 39 -1.82 3.43 10.55
C VAL A 39 -0.36 3.31 10.08
N THR A 40 0.57 4.02 10.70
CA THR A 40 2.00 3.94 10.33
C THR A 40 2.58 2.56 10.63
N GLY A 41 2.26 1.98 11.80
CA GLY A 41 2.69 0.63 12.16
C GLY A 41 2.06 -0.43 11.25
N MET A 42 0.76 -0.29 10.95
CA MET A 42 0.06 -1.21 10.06
C MET A 42 0.66 -1.21 8.64
N ARG A 43 1.01 -0.04 8.11
CA ARG A 43 1.69 0.08 6.81
C ARG A 43 3.05 -0.61 6.80
N LEU A 44 3.81 -0.52 7.89
CA LEU A 44 5.09 -1.20 7.99
C LEU A 44 4.92 -2.72 7.95
N SER A 45 3.99 -3.27 8.74
CA SER A 45 3.71 -4.70 8.74
C SER A 45 3.25 -5.21 7.38
N GLU A 46 2.36 -4.46 6.70
CA GLU A 46 1.91 -4.80 5.35
C GLU A 46 3.07 -4.82 4.34
N SER A 47 3.94 -3.79 4.34
CA SER A 47 5.11 -3.76 3.45
C SER A 47 6.08 -4.91 3.72
N LEU A 48 6.27 -5.31 4.98
CA LEU A 48 7.10 -6.45 5.35
C LEU A 48 6.50 -7.77 4.85
N PHE A 49 5.18 -7.94 4.94
CA PHE A 49 4.51 -9.10 4.40
C PHE A 49 4.62 -9.18 2.89
N ILE A 50 4.38 -8.08 2.19
CA ILE A 50 4.56 -7.99 0.74
C ILE A 50 6.00 -8.36 0.38
N ALA A 51 6.99 -7.78 1.06
CA ALA A 51 8.40 -8.06 0.77
C ALA A 51 8.77 -9.53 1.03
N ALA A 52 8.32 -10.12 2.13
CA ALA A 52 8.58 -11.51 2.48
C ALA A 52 7.92 -12.48 1.48
N THR A 53 6.64 -12.29 1.19
CA THR A 53 5.91 -13.09 0.22
C THR A 53 6.48 -12.94 -1.19
N PHE A 54 6.92 -11.74 -1.58
CA PHE A 54 7.56 -11.50 -2.88
C PHE A 54 8.92 -12.19 -2.99
N LEU A 55 9.75 -12.15 -1.94
CA LEU A 55 11.01 -12.88 -1.91
C LEU A 55 10.78 -14.39 -2.01
N ALA A 56 9.82 -14.92 -1.25
CA ALA A 56 9.45 -16.33 -1.32
C ALA A 56 8.93 -16.72 -2.72
N LEU A 57 8.15 -15.84 -3.37
CA LEU A 57 7.69 -16.05 -4.74
C LEU A 57 8.84 -16.17 -5.73
N ILE A 58 9.85 -15.29 -5.66
CA ILE A 58 11.02 -15.35 -6.53
C ILE A 58 11.75 -16.69 -6.35
N ILE A 59 12.02 -17.08 -5.10
CA ILE A 59 12.73 -18.33 -4.79
C ILE A 59 11.96 -19.56 -5.29
N GLN A 60 10.65 -19.60 -5.09
CA GLN A 60 9.84 -20.75 -5.52
C GLN A 60 9.59 -20.78 -7.03
N THR A 61 9.57 -19.62 -7.68
CA THR A 61 9.49 -19.54 -9.15
C THR A 61 10.75 -20.08 -9.80
N ASP A 62 11.93 -19.77 -9.23
CA ASP A 62 13.22 -20.30 -9.71
C ASP A 62 13.32 -21.82 -9.57
N ARG A 63 12.71 -22.39 -8.53
CA ARG A 63 12.63 -23.84 -8.30
C ARG A 63 11.57 -24.56 -9.14
N ASP A 64 10.82 -23.83 -9.98
CA ASP A 64 9.68 -24.35 -10.76
C ASP A 64 8.63 -25.12 -9.90
N ASN A 65 8.53 -24.78 -8.62
CA ASN A 65 7.60 -25.44 -7.67
C ASN A 65 6.17 -24.86 -7.73
N LEU A 66 5.96 -23.76 -8.43
CA LEU A 66 4.69 -23.05 -8.50
C LEU A 66 4.10 -23.08 -9.90
N ARG A 67 2.81 -23.42 -9.98
CA ARG A 67 2.04 -23.27 -11.22
C ARG A 67 1.74 -21.80 -11.49
N PRO A 68 1.52 -21.40 -12.75
CA PRO A 68 1.24 -20.01 -13.11
C PRO A 68 0.02 -19.42 -12.40
N VAL A 69 -1.04 -20.22 -12.18
CA VAL A 69 -2.20 -19.79 -11.39
C VAL A 69 -1.85 -19.49 -9.93
N GLU A 70 -0.94 -20.25 -9.32
CA GLU A 70 -0.48 -20.00 -7.93
C GLU A 70 0.33 -18.70 -7.87
N ILE A 71 1.25 -18.51 -8.83
CA ILE A 71 2.00 -17.27 -8.98
C ILE A 71 1.03 -16.09 -9.13
N TYR A 72 -0.01 -16.23 -9.96
CA TYR A 72 -1.03 -15.20 -10.14
C TYR A 72 -1.77 -14.86 -8.83
N ILE A 73 -2.16 -15.85 -8.02
CA ILE A 73 -2.80 -15.61 -6.70
C ILE A 73 -1.84 -14.86 -5.76
N ILE A 74 -0.59 -15.28 -5.68
CA ILE A 74 0.43 -14.65 -4.82
C ILE A 74 0.70 -13.20 -5.29
N LEU A 75 0.70 -12.97 -6.60
CA LEU A 75 0.82 -11.65 -7.19
C LEU A 75 -0.41 -10.77 -6.88
N LEU A 76 -1.62 -11.32 -6.87
CA LEU A 76 -2.82 -10.60 -6.40
C LEU A 76 -2.71 -10.22 -4.92
N LEU A 77 -2.15 -11.07 -4.05
CA LEU A 77 -1.96 -10.76 -2.63
C LEU A 77 -0.87 -9.69 -2.43
N THR A 78 0.26 -9.80 -3.11
CA THR A 78 1.37 -8.83 -2.98
C THR A 78 1.06 -7.48 -3.62
N PHE A 79 0.33 -7.47 -4.75
CA PHE A 79 0.00 -6.26 -5.48
C PHE A 79 -1.38 -5.69 -5.14
N GLY A 80 -2.24 -6.45 -4.46
CA GLY A 80 -3.61 -6.08 -4.11
C GLY A 80 -3.71 -4.72 -3.41
N GLY A 81 -2.83 -4.49 -2.45
CA GLY A 81 -2.71 -3.23 -1.73
C GLY A 81 -2.24 -2.05 -2.56
N TYR A 82 -1.70 -2.26 -3.77
CA TYR A 82 -1.27 -1.21 -4.71
C TYR A 82 -2.28 -0.97 -5.83
N LEU A 83 -3.27 -1.84 -6.03
CA LEU A 83 -4.26 -1.69 -7.10
C LEU A 83 -5.13 -0.43 -6.95
N TYR A 84 -5.20 0.19 -5.77
CA TYR A 84 -5.91 1.46 -5.59
C TYR A 84 -5.32 2.60 -6.43
N PHE A 85 -4.06 2.48 -6.86
CA PHE A 85 -3.44 3.44 -7.77
C PHE A 85 -4.14 3.48 -9.14
N VAL A 86 -4.70 2.35 -9.60
CA VAL A 86 -5.37 2.25 -10.91
C VAL A 86 -6.57 3.20 -11.02
N PRO A 87 -7.62 3.11 -10.18
CA PRO A 87 -8.75 4.03 -10.22
C PRO A 87 -8.33 5.47 -9.92
N LEU A 88 -7.28 5.70 -9.11
CA LEU A 88 -6.75 7.06 -8.91
C LEU A 88 -6.12 7.65 -10.16
N TYR A 89 -5.37 6.86 -10.93
CA TYR A 89 -4.79 7.34 -12.19
C TYR A 89 -5.86 7.56 -13.25
N ILE A 90 -6.88 6.68 -13.31
CA ILE A 90 -8.06 6.89 -14.17
C ILE A 90 -8.75 8.20 -13.79
N TRP A 91 -8.98 8.43 -12.50
CA TRP A 91 -9.57 9.68 -11.99
C TRP A 91 -8.74 10.91 -12.39
N ARG A 92 -7.41 10.83 -12.29
CA ARG A 92 -6.52 11.91 -12.72
C ARG A 92 -6.60 12.17 -14.22
N LEU A 93 -6.72 11.12 -15.05
CA LEU A 93 -6.90 11.27 -16.49
C LEU A 93 -8.26 11.93 -16.82
N LEU A 94 -9.33 11.54 -16.13
CA LEU A 94 -10.67 12.10 -16.34
C LEU A 94 -10.76 13.59 -15.98
N ILE A 95 -10.00 14.05 -14.98
CA ILE A 95 -9.98 15.45 -14.55
C ILE A 95 -8.79 16.22 -15.18
N GLY A 96 -8.24 15.74 -16.30
CA GLY A 96 -7.21 16.47 -17.04
C GLY A 96 -5.95 16.80 -16.23
N CYS A 97 -5.57 15.92 -15.29
CA CYS A 97 -4.42 16.09 -14.40
C CYS A 97 -4.47 17.36 -13.52
N ASP A 98 -5.67 17.84 -13.15
CA ASP A 98 -5.79 18.98 -12.23
C ASP A 98 -5.19 18.62 -10.85
N PRO A 99 -4.11 19.31 -10.43
CA PRO A 99 -3.41 19.00 -9.19
C PRO A 99 -4.20 19.33 -7.90
N ASP A 100 -5.34 20.02 -8.00
CA ASP A 100 -6.19 20.41 -6.86
C ASP A 100 -7.32 19.39 -6.57
N LEU A 101 -7.64 18.49 -7.50
CA LEU A 101 -8.70 17.48 -7.36
C LEU A 101 -8.15 16.06 -7.08
N ASP A 102 -6.85 15.93 -6.82
CA ASP A 102 -6.18 14.66 -6.59
C ASP A 102 -6.30 14.20 -5.12
N PRO A 103 -7.00 13.07 -4.85
CA PRO A 103 -7.20 12.55 -3.49
C PRO A 103 -5.88 12.17 -2.80
N SER A 104 -4.93 11.65 -3.58
CA SER A 104 -3.65 11.15 -3.08
C SER A 104 -2.72 12.25 -2.56
N ARG A 105 -2.97 13.52 -2.89
CA ARG A 105 -2.15 14.67 -2.47
C ARG A 105 -2.43 15.10 -1.03
N HIS A 106 -3.57 14.69 -0.47
CA HIS A 106 -4.03 15.04 0.87
C HIS A 106 -4.24 13.80 1.76
N PRO A 107 -3.21 12.93 1.94
CA PRO A 107 -3.37 11.73 2.75
C PRO A 107 -3.61 12.11 4.21
N ARG A 108 -4.52 11.37 4.88
CA ARG A 108 -4.81 11.56 6.31
C ARG A 108 -3.60 11.32 7.21
N VAL A 109 -2.76 10.37 6.83
CA VAL A 109 -1.54 10.00 7.56
C VAL A 109 -0.36 10.06 6.60
N ARG A 110 0.58 10.97 6.86
CA ARG A 110 1.81 11.12 6.06
C ARG A 110 2.78 10.00 6.40
N ALA A 111 3.28 9.32 5.37
CA ALA A 111 4.34 8.34 5.51
C ALA A 111 5.71 9.02 5.69
N GLY A 112 6.61 8.39 6.46
CA GLY A 112 7.98 8.84 6.60
C GLY A 112 8.74 8.78 5.27
N LYS A 113 9.69 9.70 5.05
CA LYS A 113 10.42 9.82 3.77
C LYS A 113 11.16 8.54 3.38
N MET A 114 11.80 7.87 4.35
CA MET A 114 12.55 6.63 4.11
C MET A 114 11.61 5.47 3.77
N PHE A 115 10.56 5.28 4.58
CA PHE A 115 9.52 4.28 4.32
C PHE A 115 8.90 4.45 2.92
N SER A 116 8.56 5.68 2.53
CA SER A 116 8.02 5.95 1.20
C SER A 116 8.98 5.55 0.07
N ARG A 117 10.30 5.75 0.23
CA ARG A 117 11.29 5.32 -0.76
C ARG A 117 11.38 3.80 -0.85
N LEU A 118 11.43 3.11 0.28
CA LEU A 118 11.51 1.65 0.32
C LEU A 118 10.25 0.99 -0.25
N ASN A 119 9.08 1.48 0.13
CA ASN A 119 7.81 0.99 -0.40
C ASN A 119 7.67 1.28 -1.90
N PHE A 120 8.19 2.41 -2.38
CA PHE A 120 8.25 2.72 -3.81
C PHE A 120 9.19 1.77 -4.56
N LEU A 121 10.36 1.43 -3.99
CA LEU A 121 11.26 0.43 -4.58
C LEU A 121 10.59 -0.95 -4.64
N LEU A 122 9.95 -1.38 -3.55
CA LEU A 122 9.20 -2.63 -3.49
C LEU A 122 8.10 -2.68 -4.56
N LEU A 123 7.33 -1.59 -4.70
CA LEU A 123 6.31 -1.46 -5.76
C LEU A 123 6.93 -1.64 -7.16
N CYS A 124 8.03 -0.95 -7.46
CA CYS A 124 8.71 -1.07 -8.75
C CYS A 124 9.21 -2.50 -9.00
N SER A 125 9.82 -3.14 -8.00
CA SER A 125 10.30 -4.53 -8.11
C SER A 125 9.16 -5.50 -8.41
N VAL A 126 8.03 -5.40 -7.70
CA VAL A 126 6.85 -6.24 -7.95
C VAL A 126 6.27 -5.97 -9.35
N CYS A 127 6.21 -4.71 -9.80
CA CYS A 127 5.71 -4.37 -11.14
C CYS A 127 6.56 -4.98 -12.26
N VAL A 128 7.89 -4.94 -12.13
CA VAL A 128 8.79 -5.53 -13.13
C VAL A 128 8.58 -7.04 -13.19
N PHE A 129 8.48 -7.71 -12.03
CA PHE A 129 8.20 -9.14 -11.98
C PHE A 129 6.83 -9.48 -12.58
N GLN A 130 5.82 -8.65 -12.34
CA GLN A 130 4.50 -8.81 -12.91
C GLN A 130 4.52 -8.76 -14.45
N LEU A 131 5.27 -7.80 -15.02
CA LEU A 131 5.45 -7.71 -16.47
C LEU A 131 6.13 -8.95 -17.04
N TRP A 132 7.19 -9.43 -16.39
CA TRP A 132 7.87 -10.66 -16.78
C TRP A 132 6.92 -11.87 -16.73
N PHE A 133 6.10 -11.98 -15.67
CA PHE A 133 5.12 -13.05 -15.53
C PHE A 133 4.13 -13.08 -16.70
N TRP A 134 3.54 -11.94 -17.06
CA TRP A 134 2.54 -11.88 -18.14
C TRP A 134 3.14 -12.07 -19.53
N ILE A 135 4.32 -11.50 -19.80
CA ILE A 135 4.96 -11.58 -21.12
C ILE A 135 5.59 -12.96 -21.34
N GLY A 136 6.35 -13.44 -20.35
CA GLY A 136 7.13 -14.67 -20.45
C GLY A 136 6.40 -15.90 -19.96
N ARG A 137 5.98 -15.92 -18.69
CA ARG A 137 5.49 -17.15 -18.04
C ARG A 137 4.06 -17.53 -18.43
N VAL A 138 3.16 -16.57 -18.66
CA VAL A 138 1.76 -16.86 -19.02
C VAL A 138 1.61 -17.27 -20.49
N SER A 139 2.43 -16.71 -21.38
CA SER A 139 2.36 -17.01 -22.82
C SER A 139 2.77 -18.44 -23.17
N THR A 140 3.46 -19.14 -22.27
CA THR A 140 3.91 -20.54 -22.44
C THR A 140 2.90 -21.59 -21.98
N ILE A 141 1.85 -21.22 -21.24
CA ILE A 141 0.86 -22.13 -20.61
C ILE A 141 0.10 -23.01 -21.63
N GLY A 142 -0.01 -22.57 -22.88
CA GLY A 142 -0.77 -23.27 -23.92
C GLY A 142 -0.20 -24.63 -24.38
N ARG A 143 0.94 -25.08 -23.84
CA ARG A 143 1.61 -26.32 -24.28
C ARG A 143 1.20 -27.58 -23.52
N ASP A 144 0.69 -27.46 -22.28
CA ASP A 144 0.56 -28.62 -21.36
C ASP A 144 -0.88 -29.14 -21.18
N GLY A 145 -1.83 -28.78 -22.04
CA GLY A 145 -3.20 -29.34 -22.06
C GLY A 145 -4.12 -28.98 -20.88
N CYS A 146 -3.59 -28.33 -19.82
CA CYS A 146 -4.34 -27.83 -18.68
C CYS A 146 -4.84 -26.40 -18.90
N THR A 147 -6.13 -26.15 -18.62
CA THR A 147 -6.69 -24.79 -18.66
C THR A 147 -6.81 -24.20 -17.27
N GLU A 148 -6.06 -23.12 -17.04
CA GLU A 148 -6.13 -22.32 -15.82
C GLU A 148 -7.01 -21.08 -16.04
N PHE A 149 -7.72 -20.66 -15.00
CA PHE A 149 -8.62 -19.52 -15.02
C PHE A 149 -8.10 -18.40 -14.12
N GLY A 150 -8.21 -17.16 -14.58
CA GLY A 150 -7.98 -15.96 -13.79
C GLY A 150 -9.25 -15.14 -13.64
N PHE A 151 -9.14 -14.06 -12.87
CA PHE A 151 -10.24 -13.15 -12.61
C PHE A 151 -10.13 -11.86 -13.42
N LEU A 152 -11.19 -11.56 -14.20
CA LEU A 152 -11.40 -10.27 -14.84
C LEU A 152 -12.88 -9.90 -14.76
N PHE A 153 -13.44 -9.80 -13.54
CA PHE A 153 -14.90 -9.65 -13.28
C PHE A 153 -15.78 -10.79 -13.85
N ALA A 154 -15.16 -11.77 -14.50
CA ALA A 154 -15.74 -13.00 -15.01
C ALA A 154 -14.64 -14.07 -15.00
N ARG A 155 -15.05 -15.33 -15.16
CA ARG A 155 -14.14 -16.46 -15.34
C ARG A 155 -13.49 -16.38 -16.72
N VAL A 156 -12.21 -16.02 -16.77
CA VAL A 156 -11.45 -15.85 -18.01
C VAL A 156 -10.27 -16.82 -18.02
N ARG A 157 -9.92 -17.37 -19.18
CA ARG A 157 -8.75 -18.25 -19.31
C ARG A 157 -7.47 -17.42 -19.16
N LEU A 158 -6.52 -17.91 -18.38
CA LEU A 158 -5.27 -17.18 -18.10
C LEU A 158 -4.47 -16.89 -19.39
N ASN A 159 -4.49 -17.82 -20.35
CA ASN A 159 -3.82 -17.72 -21.65
C ASN A 159 -4.64 -16.94 -22.72
N GLN A 160 -5.76 -16.32 -22.36
CA GLN A 160 -6.51 -15.52 -23.33
C GLN A 160 -5.73 -14.25 -23.69
N ARG A 161 -5.44 -14.05 -24.98
CA ARG A 161 -4.64 -12.91 -25.48
C ARG A 161 -5.12 -11.56 -24.94
N GLY A 162 -6.43 -11.32 -24.95
CA GLY A 162 -7.00 -10.07 -24.43
C GLY A 162 -6.71 -9.84 -22.95
N PHE A 163 -6.77 -10.90 -22.13
CA PHE A 163 -6.50 -10.81 -20.70
C PHE A 163 -5.02 -10.53 -20.41
N VAL A 164 -4.11 -11.18 -21.15
CA VAL A 164 -2.66 -10.91 -21.07
C VAL A 164 -2.36 -9.47 -21.46
N VAL A 165 -2.89 -9.00 -22.60
CA VAL A 165 -2.63 -7.64 -23.09
C VAL A 165 -3.12 -6.58 -22.11
N VAL A 166 -4.33 -6.72 -21.56
CA VAL A 166 -4.88 -5.76 -20.57
C VAL A 166 -3.96 -5.64 -19.36
N ASN A 167 -3.52 -6.77 -18.81
CA ASN A 167 -2.63 -6.77 -17.66
C ASN A 167 -1.24 -6.19 -18.00
N VAL A 168 -0.64 -6.59 -19.13
CA VAL A 168 0.66 -6.04 -19.57
C VAL A 168 0.59 -4.52 -19.71
N VAL A 169 -0.45 -3.99 -20.38
CA VAL A 169 -0.63 -2.55 -20.55
C VAL A 169 -0.81 -1.87 -19.19
N LEU A 170 -1.63 -2.43 -18.30
CA LEU A 170 -1.87 -1.90 -16.96
C LEU A 170 -0.57 -1.74 -16.16
N TYR A 171 0.22 -2.82 -16.05
CA TYR A 171 1.47 -2.80 -15.28
C TYR A 171 2.56 -1.96 -15.95
N PHE A 172 2.59 -1.91 -17.29
CA PHE A 172 3.52 -1.07 -18.03
C PHE A 172 3.25 0.43 -17.78
N LEU A 173 1.98 0.85 -17.86
CA LEU A 173 1.59 2.23 -17.57
C LEU A 173 1.88 2.62 -16.11
N LEU A 174 1.66 1.69 -15.18
CA LEU A 174 1.95 1.93 -13.77
C LEU A 174 3.47 2.07 -13.53
N LEU A 175 4.28 1.23 -14.16
CA LEU A 175 5.74 1.34 -14.12
C LEU A 175 6.24 2.65 -14.75
N LEU A 176 5.68 3.05 -15.91
CA LEU A 176 5.98 4.33 -16.54
C LEU A 176 5.67 5.50 -15.61
N CYS A 177 4.53 5.47 -14.93
CA CYS A 177 4.17 6.49 -13.95
C CYS A 177 5.17 6.54 -12.79
N CYS A 178 5.61 5.39 -12.27
CA CYS A 178 6.66 5.33 -11.26
C CYS A 178 7.95 6.01 -11.76
N VAL A 179 8.41 5.71 -12.99
CA VAL A 179 9.60 6.34 -13.58
C VAL A 179 9.43 7.85 -13.69
N VAL A 180 8.27 8.35 -14.12
CA VAL A 180 7.97 9.79 -14.18
C VAL A 180 8.03 10.44 -12.80
N VAL A 181 7.43 9.82 -11.78
CA VAL A 181 7.45 10.33 -10.40
C VAL A 181 8.87 10.38 -9.84
N LEU A 182 9.69 9.36 -10.14
CA LEU A 182 11.10 9.34 -9.77
C LEU A 182 11.88 10.44 -10.48
N GLY A 183 11.67 10.63 -11.79
CA GLY A 183 12.28 11.69 -12.59
C GLY A 183 11.97 13.08 -12.07
N ILE A 184 10.70 13.36 -11.75
CA ILE A 184 10.28 14.63 -11.14
C ILE A 184 10.95 14.81 -9.76
N SER A 185 11.03 13.75 -8.96
CA SER A 185 11.64 13.81 -7.63
C SER A 185 13.14 14.07 -7.67
N LEU A 186 13.85 13.53 -8.66
CA LEU A 186 15.27 13.77 -8.89
C LEU A 186 15.51 15.16 -9.49
N GLY A 187 14.70 15.58 -10.46
CA GLY A 187 14.79 16.90 -11.06
C GLY A 187 14.56 18.03 -10.04
N LYS A 188 13.67 17.83 -9.06
CA LYS A 188 13.53 18.74 -7.91
C LYS A 188 14.76 18.77 -7.01
N ARG A 189 15.39 17.62 -6.75
CA ARG A 189 16.63 17.56 -5.94
C ARG A 189 17.81 18.25 -6.61
N TRP A 190 17.88 18.15 -7.93
CA TRP A 190 18.92 18.79 -8.73
C TRP A 190 18.60 20.25 -9.11
N GLY A 191 17.46 20.79 -8.66
CA GLY A 191 17.10 22.19 -8.89
C GLY A 191 16.56 22.50 -10.29
N PHE A 192 16.30 21.49 -11.12
CA PHE A 192 15.73 21.70 -12.47
C PHE A 192 14.23 21.97 -12.48
N LEU A 193 13.50 21.55 -11.43
CA LEU A 193 12.06 21.78 -11.31
C LEU A 193 11.75 22.60 -10.05
N GLU A 194 11.12 23.76 -10.24
CA GLU A 194 10.61 24.56 -9.13
C GLU A 194 9.46 23.86 -8.41
N GLU A 195 9.46 23.95 -7.07
CA GLU A 195 8.33 23.47 -6.26
C GLU A 195 7.17 24.45 -6.36
N LYS A 196 6.11 24.07 -7.07
CA LYS A 196 4.86 24.83 -7.04
C LYS A 196 4.30 24.88 -5.61
N PRO A 197 3.99 26.07 -5.06
CA PRO A 197 3.46 26.21 -3.71
C PRO A 197 2.14 25.45 -3.57
N LYS A 198 1.97 24.77 -2.43
CA LYS A 198 0.74 24.04 -2.12
C LYS A 198 -0.38 25.04 -1.86
N ARG A 199 -1.38 25.12 -2.74
CA ARG A 199 -2.60 25.91 -2.49
C ARG A 199 -3.36 25.31 -1.30
N ARG A 200 -3.83 26.18 -0.39
CA ARG A 200 -4.72 25.79 0.71
C ARG A 200 -6.10 25.49 0.13
N ILE A 201 -6.51 24.22 0.16
CA ILE A 201 -7.85 23.77 -0.20
C ILE A 201 -8.78 23.90 1.01
N GLY A 202 -10.03 24.31 0.79
CA GLY A 202 -11.06 24.42 1.84
C GLY A 202 -11.36 23.08 2.54
N ARG A 203 -11.72 23.14 3.83
CA ARG A 203 -11.93 21.98 4.70
C ARG A 203 -12.94 20.96 4.13
N VAL A 204 -14.06 21.43 3.58
CA VAL A 204 -15.13 20.58 3.00
C VAL A 204 -14.61 19.74 1.83
N ARG A 205 -13.90 20.37 0.88
CA ARG A 205 -13.31 19.67 -0.28
C ARG A 205 -12.27 18.65 0.15
N LYS A 206 -11.47 18.96 1.19
CA LYS A 206 -10.49 18.02 1.75
C LYS A 206 -11.16 16.79 2.34
N THR A 207 -12.26 16.95 3.08
CA THR A 207 -13.01 15.81 3.64
C THR A 207 -13.62 14.96 2.53
N ALA A 208 -14.26 15.58 1.53
CA ALA A 208 -14.85 14.86 0.38
C ALA A 208 -13.81 14.01 -0.38
N LEU A 209 -12.60 14.54 -0.63
CA LEU A 209 -11.52 13.77 -1.26
C LEU A 209 -11.04 12.59 -0.40
N GLN A 210 -11.09 12.71 0.93
CA GLN A 210 -10.70 11.62 1.84
C GLN A 210 -11.75 10.52 1.92
N GLU A 211 -13.03 10.88 1.90
CA GLU A 211 -14.14 9.93 1.77
C GLU A 211 -14.03 9.16 0.45
N LEU A 212 -13.83 9.88 -0.65
CA LEU A 212 -13.66 9.27 -1.98
C LEU A 212 -12.46 8.29 -2.01
N GLN A 213 -11.31 8.67 -1.45
CA GLN A 213 -10.16 7.78 -1.36
C GLN A 213 -10.47 6.51 -0.55
N THR A 214 -11.24 6.65 0.53
CA THR A 214 -11.65 5.53 1.38
C THR A 214 -12.57 4.59 0.60
N PHE A 215 -13.53 5.14 -0.13
CA PHE A 215 -14.45 4.37 -0.98
C PHE A 215 -13.72 3.62 -2.09
N ILE A 216 -12.75 4.29 -2.75
CA ILE A 216 -11.88 3.66 -3.76
C ILE A 216 -11.12 2.49 -3.15
N ASN A 217 -10.47 2.70 -1.99
CA ASN A 217 -9.70 1.65 -1.32
C ASN A 217 -10.59 0.47 -0.94
N LEU A 218 -11.77 0.72 -0.36
CA LEU A 218 -12.72 -0.31 0.04
C LEU A 218 -13.20 -1.14 -1.15
N THR A 219 -13.55 -0.47 -2.25
CA THR A 219 -13.99 -1.11 -3.48
C THR A 219 -12.89 -1.99 -4.06
N VAL A 220 -11.66 -1.47 -4.16
CA VAL A 220 -10.52 -2.22 -4.71
C VAL A 220 -10.18 -3.43 -3.85
N VAL A 221 -10.08 -3.25 -2.52
CA VAL A 221 -9.79 -4.37 -1.62
C VAL A 221 -10.86 -5.47 -1.74
N SER A 222 -12.13 -5.10 -1.80
CA SER A 222 -13.24 -6.05 -1.97
C SER A 222 -13.14 -6.81 -3.30
N ILE A 223 -12.81 -6.11 -4.39
CA ILE A 223 -12.60 -6.73 -5.71
C ILE A 223 -11.40 -7.69 -5.68
N VAL A 224 -10.30 -7.32 -5.03
CA VAL A 224 -9.10 -8.17 -4.94
C VAL A 224 -9.38 -9.43 -4.12
N VAL A 225 -10.07 -9.31 -2.99
CA VAL A 225 -10.50 -10.46 -2.18
C VAL A 225 -11.36 -11.41 -3.03
N ALA A 226 -12.39 -10.87 -3.70
CA ALA A 226 -13.23 -11.65 -4.60
C ALA A 226 -12.41 -12.30 -5.72
N ALA A 227 -11.47 -11.56 -6.32
CA ALA A 227 -10.59 -12.07 -7.37
C ALA A 227 -9.75 -13.26 -6.89
N THR A 228 -9.16 -13.16 -5.69
CA THR A 228 -8.35 -14.24 -5.11
C THR A 228 -9.19 -15.49 -4.79
N GLU A 229 -10.34 -15.32 -4.12
CA GLU A 229 -11.19 -16.45 -3.72
C GLU A 229 -11.86 -17.13 -4.92
N LEU A 230 -12.36 -16.35 -5.88
CA LEU A 230 -12.95 -16.90 -7.10
C LEU A 230 -11.90 -17.60 -7.97
N THR A 231 -10.68 -17.08 -8.03
CA THR A 231 -9.59 -17.76 -8.76
C THR A 231 -9.30 -19.13 -8.14
N ILE A 232 -9.25 -19.23 -6.81
CA ILE A 232 -9.04 -20.52 -6.12
C ILE A 232 -10.22 -21.46 -6.39
N ALA A 233 -11.46 -20.97 -6.25
CA ALA A 233 -12.67 -21.76 -6.46
C ALA A 233 -12.81 -22.27 -7.91
N TRP A 234 -12.54 -21.42 -8.91
CA TRP A 234 -12.66 -21.78 -10.33
C TRP A 234 -11.61 -22.76 -10.83
N ASN A 235 -10.47 -22.84 -10.14
CA ASN A 235 -9.39 -23.79 -10.46
C ASN A 235 -9.41 -25.04 -9.56
N HIS A 236 -10.39 -25.19 -8.66
CA HIS A 236 -10.53 -26.34 -7.75
C HIS A 236 -9.22 -26.69 -7.02
N ILE A 237 -8.52 -25.67 -6.52
CA ILE A 237 -7.27 -25.86 -5.78
C ILE A 237 -7.60 -26.45 -4.40
N THR A 238 -7.03 -27.61 -4.07
CA THR A 238 -7.21 -28.29 -2.78
C THR A 238 -6.08 -27.97 -1.81
N ASP A 239 -6.25 -28.31 -0.53
CA ASP A 239 -5.25 -28.21 0.54
C ASP A 239 -4.79 -26.80 0.94
N VAL A 240 -5.49 -25.77 0.47
CA VAL A 240 -5.18 -24.35 0.76
C VAL A 240 -6.17 -23.68 1.72
N ASN A 241 -7.20 -24.40 2.16
CA ASN A 241 -8.27 -23.90 3.02
C ASN A 241 -8.10 -24.28 4.50
N GLU A 242 -7.03 -24.99 4.84
CA GLU A 242 -6.73 -25.38 6.22
C GLU A 242 -5.53 -24.60 6.75
N ILE A 243 -5.55 -24.30 8.06
CA ILE A 243 -4.42 -23.67 8.76
C ILE A 243 -3.56 -24.78 9.35
N SER A 244 -2.58 -25.25 8.59
CA SER A 244 -1.75 -26.40 8.94
C SER A 244 -0.28 -26.07 9.21
N SER A 245 0.16 -24.84 8.92
CA SER A 245 1.57 -24.44 8.97
C SER A 245 1.80 -23.14 9.74
N ALA A 246 2.93 -23.07 10.44
CA ALA A 246 3.38 -21.87 11.16
C ALA A 246 3.52 -20.65 10.22
N GLY A 247 3.88 -20.88 8.95
CA GLY A 247 4.00 -19.82 7.94
C GLY A 247 2.68 -19.10 7.68
N GLN A 248 1.54 -19.76 7.89
CA GLN A 248 0.21 -19.17 7.75
C GLN A 248 -0.27 -18.48 9.03
N THR A 249 0.14 -18.98 10.19
CA THR A 249 -0.27 -18.44 11.50
C THR A 249 0.32 -17.06 11.76
N ILE A 250 1.56 -16.80 11.33
CA ILE A 250 2.21 -15.49 11.53
C ILE A 250 1.38 -14.34 10.93
N PRO A 251 1.05 -14.32 9.63
CA PRO A 251 0.27 -13.24 9.04
C PRO A 251 -1.14 -13.14 9.62
N LEU A 252 -1.77 -14.27 9.96
CA LEU A 252 -3.08 -14.30 10.59
C LEU A 252 -3.07 -13.59 11.95
N ILE A 253 -2.15 -13.95 12.85
CA ILE A 253 -2.08 -13.38 14.20
C ILE A 253 -1.73 -11.90 14.16
N ILE A 254 -0.82 -11.48 13.28
CA ILE A 254 -0.51 -10.05 13.11
C ILE A 254 -1.73 -9.28 12.60
N GLY A 255 -2.48 -9.83 11.63
CA GLY A 255 -3.71 -9.23 11.13
C GLY A 255 -4.78 -9.09 12.23
N VAL A 256 -5.04 -10.16 12.98
CA VAL A 256 -6.00 -10.16 14.11
C VAL A 256 -5.58 -9.16 15.18
N GLY A 257 -4.30 -9.19 15.62
CA GLY A 257 -3.79 -8.30 16.65
C GLY A 257 -3.91 -6.83 16.28
N GLN A 258 -3.71 -6.48 15.01
CA GLN A 258 -3.90 -5.11 14.53
C GLN A 258 -5.37 -4.68 14.58
N ILE A 259 -6.31 -5.54 14.16
CA ILE A 259 -7.75 -5.26 14.25
C ILE A 259 -8.17 -5.08 15.71
N VAL A 260 -7.76 -5.99 16.59
CA VAL A 260 -8.06 -5.92 18.03
C VAL A 260 -7.54 -4.60 18.61
N ARG A 261 -6.32 -4.17 18.25
CA ARG A 261 -5.78 -2.89 18.72
C ARG A 261 -6.59 -1.69 18.23
N VAL A 262 -7.04 -1.70 16.98
CA VAL A 262 -7.88 -0.62 16.42
C VAL A 262 -9.23 -0.59 17.12
N LEU A 263 -9.86 -1.74 17.37
CA LEU A 263 -11.13 -1.85 18.10
C LEU A 263 -10.98 -1.43 19.56
N TYR A 264 -9.89 -1.80 20.21
CA TYR A 264 -9.60 -1.36 21.58
C TYR A 264 -9.54 0.16 21.69
N ILE A 265 -8.82 0.83 20.78
CA ILE A 265 -8.76 2.29 20.74
C ILE A 265 -10.15 2.89 20.45
N MET A 266 -10.93 2.27 19.58
CA MET A 266 -12.31 2.68 19.29
C MET A 266 -13.20 2.69 20.54
N LEU A 267 -13.15 1.61 21.32
CA LEU A 267 -14.05 1.39 22.44
C LEU A 267 -13.59 2.09 23.72
N VAL A 268 -12.28 2.20 23.94
CA VAL A 268 -11.73 2.72 25.21
C VAL A 268 -11.34 4.19 25.13
N THR A 269 -10.92 4.68 23.95
CA THR A 269 -10.49 6.07 23.77
C THR A 269 -11.53 6.91 23.01
N GLY A 270 -12.71 6.35 22.73
CA GLY A 270 -13.80 7.03 22.02
C GLY A 270 -14.27 8.32 22.69
N ASP A 271 -14.15 8.45 24.01
CA ASP A 271 -14.62 9.60 24.78
C ASP A 271 -13.70 10.85 24.69
N ASP A 272 -12.43 10.70 24.31
CA ASP A 272 -11.45 11.81 24.26
C ASP A 272 -11.21 12.38 22.84
N TYR A 273 -11.83 11.78 21.80
CA TYR A 273 -11.50 12.08 20.41
C TYR A 273 -12.23 13.31 19.83
N ASP A 274 -13.34 13.73 20.43
CA ASP A 274 -14.11 14.90 19.98
C ASP A 274 -13.44 16.24 20.33
N ASP A 275 -12.67 16.32 21.41
CA ASP A 275 -12.06 17.58 21.86
C ASP A 275 -10.85 18.03 21.02
N TYR A 276 -10.15 17.10 20.36
CA TYR A 276 -9.03 17.45 19.48
C TYR A 276 -9.47 18.08 18.14
N PHE A 277 -10.75 17.92 17.76
CA PHE A 277 -11.30 18.58 16.57
C PHE A 277 -11.73 20.02 16.87
N SER A 278 -12.05 20.34 18.12
CA SER A 278 -12.34 21.69 18.60
C SER A 278 -11.07 22.49 18.92
N GLY A 279 -10.00 21.84 19.40
CA GLY A 279 -8.77 22.47 19.88
C GLY A 279 -7.74 22.95 18.83
N THR A 280 -7.95 22.70 17.52
CA THR A 280 -7.07 23.27 16.46
C THR A 280 -7.56 24.61 15.91
N ASN A 281 -8.51 25.26 16.60
CA ASN A 281 -9.07 26.56 16.25
C ASN A 281 -8.44 27.76 17.00
N SER A 282 -7.30 27.61 17.67
CA SER A 282 -6.57 28.75 18.25
C SER A 282 -5.15 28.88 17.68
N VAL A 283 -5.02 29.84 16.75
CA VAL A 283 -3.83 30.67 16.54
C VAL A 283 -2.67 30.05 15.71
N ASP A 284 -2.82 30.05 14.39
CA ASP A 284 -1.70 30.28 13.45
C ASP A 284 -1.49 31.81 13.34
N SER A 285 -1.11 32.50 14.41
CA SER A 285 -0.46 33.81 14.30
C SER A 285 1.05 33.58 14.33
N TRP A 286 1.65 33.57 13.15
CA TRP A 286 3.10 33.70 13.02
C TRP A 286 3.50 35.02 13.68
N PRO A 287 4.40 35.05 14.69
CA PRO A 287 5.07 36.29 15.01
C PRO A 287 5.97 36.59 13.81
N SER A 288 5.65 37.64 13.07
CA SER A 288 6.56 38.28 12.13
C SER A 288 7.77 38.80 12.92
N GLY A 289 8.74 37.92 13.13
CA GLY A 289 10.06 38.26 13.63
C GLY A 289 10.83 38.99 12.54
N SER A 290 10.73 40.32 12.54
CA SER A 290 11.69 41.19 11.90
C SER A 290 13.08 40.91 12.48
N TYR A 291 13.96 40.32 11.67
CA TYR A 291 15.39 40.28 11.96
C TYR A 291 15.94 41.71 11.90
N ALA A 292 15.91 42.41 13.03
CA ALA A 292 16.71 43.61 13.25
C ALA A 292 18.08 43.14 13.76
N SER A 293 19.06 43.15 12.87
CA SER A 293 20.48 43.03 13.22
C SER A 293 20.91 44.25 14.03
N GLY A 294 21.08 44.08 15.34
CA GLY A 294 21.72 45.03 16.24
C GLY A 294 22.66 44.29 17.20
N PRO A 295 23.79 44.90 17.61
CA PRO A 295 24.79 44.21 18.42
C PRO A 295 24.27 43.91 19.83
N VAL A 296 24.56 42.70 20.31
CA VAL A 296 24.17 42.17 21.63
C VAL A 296 24.95 42.90 22.72
N SER A 297 24.26 43.50 23.70
CA SER A 297 24.86 44.09 24.90
C SER A 297 25.26 43.00 25.90
N VAL A 298 26.43 43.19 26.52
CA VAL A 298 27.18 42.19 27.31
C VAL A 298 26.61 41.95 28.72
N ASP A 299 25.55 42.65 29.12
CA ASP A 299 25.07 42.68 30.52
C ASP A 299 24.04 41.60 30.90
N ARG A 300 23.97 40.47 30.18
CA ARG A 300 23.04 39.37 30.50
C ARG A 300 23.67 37.99 30.49
N LEU A 301 24.89 37.87 31.01
CA LEU A 301 25.44 36.56 31.38
C LEU A 301 25.13 36.27 32.86
N PRO A 302 24.58 35.09 33.20
CA PRO A 302 24.40 34.69 34.59
C PRO A 302 25.76 34.47 35.29
N PRO A 303 25.87 34.74 36.61
CA PRO A 303 27.13 34.60 37.32
C PRO A 303 27.60 33.14 37.38
N MET A 304 28.89 32.96 37.13
CA MET A 304 29.61 31.68 37.14
C MET A 304 29.66 31.12 38.56
N ALA A 305 29.37 29.83 38.74
CA ALA A 305 29.46 29.15 40.03
C ALA A 305 30.92 29.09 40.53
N PRO A 306 31.18 29.21 41.84
CA PRO A 306 32.53 29.15 42.38
C PRO A 306 33.09 27.72 42.33
N ALA A 307 34.36 27.61 41.92
CA ALA A 307 35.11 26.35 41.88
C ALA A 307 35.45 25.86 43.30
N PRO A 308 35.50 24.53 43.54
CA PRO A 308 35.87 23.97 44.83
C PRO A 308 37.38 24.18 45.09
N GLY A 309 37.69 24.79 46.24
CA GLY A 309 39.05 25.00 46.71
C GLY A 309 39.65 23.76 47.35
N SER A 310 40.96 23.60 47.17
CA SER A 310 41.84 22.72 47.94
C SER A 310 43.30 23.03 47.59
N PRO A 311 44.25 22.74 48.48
CA PRO A 311 44.51 23.28 49.81
C PRO A 311 45.49 24.48 49.79
#